data_AF-A0A535W7S5-F1
#
_entry.id   AF-A0A535W7S5-F1
#
_cell.length_a   1.000
_cell.length_b   1.000
_cell.length_c   1.000
_cell.angle_alpha   90.00
_cell.angle_beta   90.00
_cell.angle_gamma   90.00
#
_symmetry.space_group_name_H-M   'P 1'
#
loop_
_entity.id
_entity.type
_entity.pdbx_description
1 polymer ?
#
loop_
_entity_poly.entity_id
_entity_poly.type
_entity_poly.pdbx_seq_one_letter_code
_entity_poly.pdbx_strand_id
1 'polypeptide(L)'
;MLRPPPVQQPYIPLFIGGGGERTTLRYVAQYADVSSMSAASWAGGAYTPADARHKFQVLQHRCEEAGRPSSSILRATHLSPLILAETEAGIQA
;
A
#
# COMPACT_ATOMS: atom_id res chain seq x y z
N MET A 1 -2.68 -29.45 -10.98
CA MET A 1 -3.14 -28.36 -11.87
C MET A 1 -4.47 -27.86 -11.34
N LEU A 2 -4.64 -26.55 -11.11
CA LEU A 2 -5.90 -26.00 -10.58
C LEU A 2 -7.03 -26.21 -11.60
N ARG A 3 -8.21 -26.65 -11.13
CA ARG A 3 -9.42 -26.80 -11.94
C ARG A 3 -10.60 -26.19 -11.17
N PRO A 4 -11.28 -25.15 -11.71
CA PRO A 4 -11.03 -24.48 -13.00
C PRO A 4 -9.71 -23.68 -13.05
N PRO A 5 -9.21 -23.30 -14.24
CA PRO A 5 -8.08 -22.38 -14.35
C PRO A 5 -8.46 -20.97 -13.85
N PRO A 6 -7.47 -20.13 -13.46
CA PRO A 6 -7.72 -18.72 -13.16
C PRO A 6 -8.37 -18.01 -14.34
N VAL A 7 -9.44 -17.26 -14.07
CA VAL A 7 -10.21 -16.54 -15.10
C VAL A 7 -9.59 -15.18 -15.45
N GLN A 8 -8.85 -14.56 -14.52
CA GLN A 8 -8.23 -13.26 -14.73
C GLN A 8 -6.97 -13.37 -15.58
N GLN A 9 -6.89 -12.51 -16.59
CA GLN A 9 -5.75 -12.36 -17.49
C GLN A 9 -5.18 -10.94 -17.37
N PRO A 10 -3.85 -10.76 -17.50
CA PRO A 10 -2.83 -11.81 -17.61
C PRO A 10 -2.58 -12.54 -16.28
N TYR A 11 -2.96 -11.95 -15.14
CA TYR A 11 -2.83 -12.52 -13.81
C TYR A 11 -3.79 -11.81 -12.82
N ILE A 12 -3.91 -12.32 -11.59
CA ILE A 12 -4.68 -11.68 -10.50
C ILE A 12 -3.86 -10.53 -9.91
N PRO A 13 -4.37 -9.28 -9.87
CA PRO A 13 -3.62 -8.17 -9.29
C PRO A 13 -3.17 -8.44 -7.85
N LEU A 14 -1.89 -8.17 -7.58
CA LEU A 14 -1.24 -8.40 -6.31
C LEU A 14 -1.33 -7.15 -5.43
N PHE A 15 -2.13 -7.25 -4.37
CA PHE A 15 -2.18 -6.26 -3.30
C PHE A 15 -1.20 -6.66 -2.20
N ILE A 16 -0.18 -5.85 -1.95
CA ILE A 16 0.80 -6.08 -0.89
C ILE A 16 0.68 -4.98 0.17
N GLY A 17 0.27 -5.38 1.37
CA GLY A 17 0.17 -4.51 2.53
C GLY A 17 1.47 -4.47 3.34
N GLY A 18 1.74 -3.32 3.95
CA GLY A 18 2.87 -3.09 4.85
C GLY A 18 3.91 -2.12 4.29
N GLY A 19 4.84 -1.71 5.16
CA GLY A 19 5.77 -0.61 4.90
C GLY A 19 7.19 -0.88 5.43
N GLY A 20 7.55 -2.16 5.61
CA GLY A 20 8.90 -2.55 6.02
C GLY A 20 9.92 -2.25 4.92
N GLU A 21 10.86 -1.36 5.19
CA GLU A 21 11.76 -0.76 4.20
C GLU A 21 12.77 -1.74 3.58
N ARG A 22 13.17 -2.76 4.35
CA ARG A 22 14.15 -3.76 3.89
C ARG A 22 13.51 -4.85 3.03
N THR A 23 12.34 -5.33 3.41
CA THR A 23 11.73 -6.54 2.81
C THR A 23 10.43 -6.23 2.09
N THR A 24 9.45 -5.66 2.80
CA THR A 24 8.11 -5.44 2.22
C THR A 24 8.17 -4.50 1.03
N LEU A 25 8.80 -3.33 1.16
CA LEU A 25 8.86 -2.36 0.06
C LEU A 25 9.69 -2.86 -1.13
N ARG A 26 10.67 -3.75 -0.89
CA ARG A 26 11.38 -4.45 -1.97
C ARG A 26 10.44 -5.37 -2.75
N TYR A 27 9.59 -6.15 -2.07
CA TYR A 27 8.60 -7.00 -2.74
C TYR A 27 7.46 -6.22 -3.38
N VAL A 28 7.06 -5.08 -2.78
CA VAL A 28 6.10 -4.17 -3.41
C VAL A 28 6.65 -3.69 -4.76
N ALA A 29 7.89 -3.19 -4.79
CA ALA A 29 8.52 -2.75 -6.03
C ALA A 29 8.60 -3.86 -7.09
N GLN A 30 8.94 -5.08 -6.68
CA GLN A 30 9.11 -6.21 -7.60
C GLN A 30 7.79 -6.77 -8.12
N TYR A 31 6.74 -6.82 -7.30
CA TYR A 31 5.56 -7.67 -7.60
C TYR A 31 4.20 -6.98 -7.46
N ALA A 32 4.07 -5.91 -6.67
CA ALA A 32 2.74 -5.38 -6.36
C ALA A 32 2.13 -4.64 -7.54
N ASP A 33 0.82 -4.81 -7.75
CA ASP A 33 0.01 -3.87 -8.52
C ASP A 33 -0.59 -2.80 -7.60
N VAL A 34 -0.79 -3.14 -6.32
CA VAL A 34 -1.29 -2.23 -5.28
C VAL A 34 -0.43 -2.33 -4.02
N SER A 35 0.01 -1.19 -3.52
CA SER A 35 0.68 -1.04 -2.23
C SER A 35 -0.26 -0.39 -1.22
N SER A 36 -0.28 -0.91 0.01
CA SER A 36 -1.02 -0.25 1.10
C SER A 36 -0.21 -0.13 2.38
N MET A 37 -0.29 1.04 2.99
CA MET A 37 0.27 1.36 4.30
C MET A 37 -0.76 2.16 5.10
N SER A 38 -0.81 1.95 6.40
CA SER A 38 -1.69 2.67 7.32
C SER A 38 -1.02 2.90 8.68
N ALA A 39 -1.70 3.66 9.54
CA ALA A 39 -1.29 4.05 10.88
C ALA A 39 -1.41 2.89 11.89
N ALA A 40 -0.78 1.76 11.59
CA ALA A 40 -0.70 0.61 12.48
C ALA A 40 0.62 -0.16 12.25
N SER A 41 1.22 -0.66 13.33
CA SER A 41 2.51 -1.36 13.29
C SER A 41 2.50 -2.55 12.33
N TRP A 42 1.43 -3.34 12.35
CA TRP A 42 1.22 -4.49 11.48
C TRP A 42 0.84 -4.12 10.03
N ALA A 43 0.44 -2.87 9.78
CA ALA A 43 -0.05 -2.38 8.50
C ALA A 43 0.87 -1.33 7.88
N GLY A 44 2.16 -1.40 8.20
CA GLY A 44 3.17 -0.57 7.57
C GLY A 44 3.53 0.71 8.31
N GLY A 45 3.03 0.93 9.53
CA GLY A 45 3.58 1.88 10.51
C GLY A 45 3.76 3.30 10.00
N ALA A 46 2.84 3.78 9.16
CA ALA A 46 2.83 5.14 8.65
C ALA A 46 1.80 5.94 9.44
N TYR A 47 2.19 6.42 10.61
CA TYR A 47 1.26 7.07 11.56
C TYR A 47 1.01 8.53 11.21
N THR A 48 1.97 9.16 10.54
CA THR A 48 1.90 10.55 10.11
C THR A 48 2.07 10.67 8.59
N PRO A 49 1.66 11.81 8.00
CA PRO A 49 1.97 12.10 6.60
C PRO A 49 3.48 12.12 6.29
N ALA A 50 4.33 12.42 7.28
CA ALA A 50 5.79 12.38 7.12
C ALA A 50 6.30 10.93 6.99
N ASP A 51 5.79 10.01 7.82
CA ASP A 51 6.13 8.58 7.72
C ASP A 51 5.73 8.02 6.37
N ALA A 52 4.54 8.35 5.88
CA ALA A 52 4.07 7.93 4.57
C ALA A 52 4.97 8.48 3.45
N ARG A 53 5.34 9.76 3.49
CA ARG A 53 6.27 10.37 2.52
C ARG A 53 7.62 9.68 2.52
N HIS A 54 8.20 9.43 3.69
CA HIS A 54 9.47 8.71 3.80
C HIS A 54 9.39 7.32 3.16
N LYS A 55 8.34 6.55 3.46
CA LYS A 55 8.17 5.20 2.90
C LYS A 55 7.92 5.21 1.40
N PHE A 56 7.24 6.22 0.87
CA PHE A 56 7.11 6.37 -0.58
C PHE A 56 8.43 6.73 -1.27
N GLN A 57 9.32 7.49 -0.61
CA GLN A 57 10.68 7.72 -1.13
C GLN A 57 11.49 6.42 -1.15
N VAL A 58 11.41 5.63 -0.08
CA VAL A 58 12.06 4.30 -0.04
C VAL A 58 11.49 3.40 -1.14
N LEU A 59 10.16 3.35 -1.30
CA LEU A 59 9.52 2.58 -2.38
C LEU A 59 9.98 3.04 -3.76
N GLN A 60 10.09 4.35 -3.99
CA GLN A 60 10.59 4.89 -5.26
C GLN A 60 12.01 4.37 -5.55
N HIS A 61 12.90 4.42 -4.57
CA HIS A 61 14.25 3.87 -4.71
C HIS A 61 14.23 2.35 -5.00
N ARG A 62 13.37 1.58 -4.32
CA ARG A 62 13.20 0.14 -4.62
C ARG A 62 12.66 -0.11 -6.03
N CYS A 63 11.79 0.76 -6.54
CA CYS A 63 11.28 0.68 -7.91
C CYS A 63 12.40 0.96 -8.93
N GLU A 64 13.27 1.94 -8.67
CA GLU A 64 14.46 2.22 -9.47
C GLU A 64 15.41 1.02 -9.50
N GLU A 65 15.72 0.42 -8.34
CA GLU A 65 16.53 -0.80 -8.23
C GLU A 65 15.91 -1.98 -9.02
N ALA A 66 14.58 -2.06 -9.07
CA ALA A 66 13.84 -3.10 -9.79
C ALA A 66 13.62 -2.78 -11.28
N GLY A 67 14.03 -1.61 -11.77
CA GLY A 67 13.82 -1.18 -13.16
C GLY A 67 12.34 -0.96 -13.52
N ARG A 68 11.51 -0.56 -12.54
CA ARG A 68 10.06 -0.39 -12.71
C ARG A 68 9.62 1.04 -12.39
N PRO A 69 8.68 1.64 -13.13
CA PRO A 69 8.13 2.94 -12.75
C PRO A 69 7.25 2.80 -11.50
N SER A 70 7.51 3.61 -10.48
CA SER A 70 6.70 3.62 -9.24
C SER A 70 5.23 3.98 -9.48
N SER A 71 4.93 4.72 -10.55
CA SER A 71 3.57 5.06 -10.98
C SER A 71 2.75 3.86 -11.45
N SER A 72 3.38 2.73 -11.76
CA SER A 72 2.67 1.48 -12.09
C SER A 72 2.09 0.76 -10.87
N ILE A 73 2.35 1.26 -9.66
CA ILE A 73 1.83 0.71 -8.41
C ILE A 73 0.76 1.65 -7.88
N LEU A 74 -0.48 1.17 -7.79
CA LEU A 74 -1.56 1.90 -7.14
C LEU A 74 -1.27 2.02 -5.63
N ARG A 75 -1.38 3.22 -5.08
CA ARG A 75 -1.21 3.48 -3.65
C ARG A 75 -2.57 3.55 -2.99
N ALA A 76 -2.86 2.57 -2.14
CA ALA A 76 -4.05 2.50 -1.32
C ALA A 76 -3.71 2.79 0.14
N THR A 77 -4.69 3.22 0.93
CA THR A 77 -4.56 3.28 2.39
C THR A 77 -5.88 2.88 3.01
N HIS A 78 -5.79 2.21 4.16
CA HIS A 78 -6.95 1.83 4.94
C HIS A 78 -7.06 2.81 6.11
N LEU A 79 -8.20 3.50 6.19
CA LEU A 79 -8.54 4.43 7.25
C LEU A 79 -9.71 3.83 8.02
N SER A 80 -9.49 3.44 9.27
CA SER A 80 -10.53 2.87 10.12
C SER A 80 -10.33 3.28 11.59
N PRO A 81 -11.31 3.95 12.22
CA PRO A 81 -12.53 4.48 11.60
C PRO A 81 -12.23 5.75 10.78
N LEU A 82 -12.91 5.92 9.64
CA LEU A 82 -13.07 7.23 8.99
C LEU A 82 -14.44 7.77 9.39
N ILE A 83 -14.47 8.82 10.21
CA ILE A 83 -15.69 9.49 10.64
C ILE A 83 -15.82 10.79 9.85
N LEU A 84 -16.94 10.96 9.16
CA LEU A 84 -17.30 12.19 8.48
C LEU A 84 -18.57 12.73 9.11
N ALA A 85 -18.55 13.99 9.53
CA ALA A 85 -19.69 14.70 10.07
C ALA A 85 -19.73 16.11 9.48
N GLU A 86 -20.91 16.72 9.43
CA GLU A 86 -21.07 18.10 8.93
C GLU A 86 -20.35 19.12 9.84
N THR A 87 -20.24 18.80 11.14
CA THR A 87 -19.58 19.64 12.14
C THR A 87 -18.72 18.79 13.06
N GLU A 88 -17.70 19.40 13.68
CA GLU A 88 -16.83 18.73 14.65
C GLU A 88 -17.61 18.18 15.86
N ALA A 89 -18.67 18.89 16.28
CA ALA A 89 -19.56 18.42 17.34
C ALA A 89 -20.24 17.09 17.00
N GLY A 90 -20.53 16.85 15.70
CA GLY A 90 -21.10 15.58 15.22
C GLY A 90 -20.12 14.41 15.19
N ILE A 91 -18.81 14.63 15.39
CA ILE A 91 -17.81 13.56 15.46
C ILE A 91 -17.86 12.84 16.82
N GLN A 92 -18.27 13.54 17.86
CA GLN A 92 -18.23 13.07 19.26
C GLN A 92 -19.59 12.52 19.77
N ALA A 93 -20.64 12.56 18.94
CA ALA A 93 -21.98 12.07 19.26
C ALA A 93 -22.09 10.56 19.12
#